data_AF-A0A7C1DCW4-F1
#
_entry.id   AF-A0A7C1DCW4-F1
#
_cell.length_a   1.000
_cell.length_b   1.000
_cell.length_c   1.000
_cell.angle_alpha   90.00
_cell.angle_beta   90.00
_cell.angle_gamma   90.00
#
_symmetry.space_group_name_H-M   'P 1'
#
loop_
_entity.id
_entity.type
_entity.pdbx_description
1 polymer ?
#
loop_
_entity_poly.entity_id
_entity_poly.type
_entity_poly.pdbx_seq_one_letter_code
_entity_poly.pdbx_strand_id
1 'polypeptide(L)'
;MKPPMCFFTQTEKEVKPMKKSMILSLTVVALVLAFVLPNLYAVDVPGDDYMIPKPEGVEIKNKSLPFSHSKHGEYECTECHHTWDGAGEIQACTAAGCHDLYVAATPDDRKDIKFWEKAFHDQCIGCHRDLRKEQKPTGPVACTGCHPKE
;
A
#
# COMPACT_ATOMS: atom_id res chain seq x y z
N MET A 1 -1.00 -72.27 -19.80
CA MET A 1 0.35 -71.97 -19.26
C MET A 1 0.26 -70.63 -18.53
N LYS A 2 0.61 -70.62 -17.24
CA LYS A 2 0.70 -69.45 -16.35
C LYS A 2 2.19 -69.06 -16.26
N PRO A 3 2.55 -67.77 -16.17
CA PRO A 3 3.21 -67.32 -14.93
C PRO A 3 2.85 -65.84 -14.60
N PRO A 4 3.51 -65.16 -13.63
CA PRO A 4 2.99 -64.99 -12.28
C PRO A 4 2.52 -63.56 -11.99
N MET A 5 1.54 -63.44 -11.10
CA MET A 5 1.16 -62.17 -10.50
C MET A 5 2.20 -61.77 -9.45
N CYS A 6 2.84 -60.62 -9.63
CA CYS A 6 3.65 -59.98 -8.59
C CYS A 6 2.83 -58.91 -7.88
N PHE A 7 2.81 -59.07 -6.55
CA PHE A 7 2.30 -58.21 -5.52
C PHE A 7 2.74 -56.75 -5.68
N PHE A 8 1.79 -55.83 -5.70
CA PHE A 8 1.97 -54.49 -5.15
C PHE A 8 0.83 -54.27 -4.14
N THR A 9 1.16 -54.44 -2.86
CA THR A 9 0.29 -54.07 -1.75
C THR A 9 0.18 -52.55 -1.72
N GLN A 10 -0.91 -52.04 -2.27
CA GLN A 10 -1.37 -50.69 -1.99
C GLN A 10 -1.70 -50.66 -0.50
N THR A 11 -0.86 -50.01 0.32
CA THR A 11 -1.21 -49.74 1.72
C THR A 11 -2.36 -48.74 1.68
N GLU A 12 -3.58 -49.26 1.69
CA GLU A 12 -4.79 -48.51 1.95
C GLU A 12 -4.61 -47.91 3.35
N LYS A 13 -4.22 -46.62 3.40
CA LYS A 13 -4.32 -45.86 4.66
C LYS A 13 -5.81 -45.83 4.97
N GLU A 14 -6.24 -46.66 5.91
CA GLU A 14 -7.58 -46.64 6.48
C GLU A 14 -7.91 -45.20 6.88
N VAL A 15 -8.75 -44.53 6.09
CA VAL A 15 -9.33 -43.25 6.50
C VAL A 15 -10.41 -43.60 7.51
N LYS A 16 -10.02 -43.65 8.78
CA LYS A 16 -10.95 -43.86 9.91
C LYS A 16 -12.11 -42.88 9.77
N PRO A 17 -13.37 -43.34 9.85
CA PRO A 17 -14.53 -42.47 9.68
C PRO A 17 -14.49 -41.34 10.71
N MET A 18 -14.34 -40.11 10.23
CA MET A 18 -14.34 -38.93 11.08
C MET A 18 -15.70 -38.85 11.78
N LYS A 19 -15.68 -38.79 13.11
CA LYS A 19 -16.90 -38.60 13.90
C LYS A 19 -17.55 -37.30 13.42
N LYS A 20 -18.88 -37.26 13.25
CA LYS A 20 -19.61 -36.04 12.82
C LYS A 20 -19.23 -34.79 13.65
N SER A 21 -18.88 -35.00 14.92
CA SER A 21 -18.33 -33.98 15.83
C SER A 21 -16.95 -33.44 15.42
N MET A 22 -16.06 -34.26 14.84
CA MET A 22 -14.77 -33.81 14.28
C MET A 22 -14.97 -33.00 13.00
N ILE A 23 -15.90 -33.39 12.12
CA ILE A 23 -16.19 -32.63 10.89
C ILE A 23 -16.77 -31.26 11.25
N LEU A 24 -17.72 -31.22 12.19
CA LEU A 24 -18.32 -29.98 12.69
C LEU A 24 -17.27 -29.04 13.31
N SER A 25 -16.35 -29.58 14.11
CA SER A 25 -15.28 -28.79 14.72
C SER A 25 -14.33 -28.20 13.67
N LEU A 26 -13.95 -28.98 12.65
CA LEU A 26 -13.05 -28.50 11.58
C LEU A 26 -13.69 -27.37 10.76
N THR A 27 -14.99 -27.49 10.45
CA THR A 27 -15.73 -26.44 9.73
C THR A 27 -15.85 -25.15 10.54
N VAL A 28 -16.04 -25.23 11.86
CA VAL A 28 -16.09 -24.04 12.73
C VAL A 28 -14.73 -23.35 12.78
N VAL A 29 -13.64 -24.11 12.90
CA VAL A 29 -12.27 -23.54 12.90
C VAL A 29 -11.95 -22.89 11.56
N ALA A 30 -12.34 -23.50 10.43
CA ALA A 30 -12.16 -22.92 9.11
C ALA A 30 -12.96 -21.62 8.92
N LEU A 31 -14.20 -21.57 9.41
CA LEU A 31 -15.02 -20.34 9.42
C LEU A 31 -14.37 -19.24 10.26
N VAL A 32 -13.95 -19.55 11.49
CA VAL A 32 -13.28 -18.59 12.37
C VAL A 32 -11.99 -18.07 11.72
N LEU A 33 -11.17 -18.94 11.13
CA LEU A 33 -9.97 -18.53 10.40
C LEU A 33 -10.30 -17.62 9.21
N ALA A 34 -11.35 -17.93 8.43
CA ALA A 34 -11.75 -17.10 7.29
C ALA A 34 -12.19 -15.68 7.69
N PHE A 35 -12.78 -15.51 8.87
CA PHE A 35 -13.17 -14.19 9.39
C PHE A 35 -12.05 -13.47 10.15
N VAL A 36 -11.10 -14.21 10.74
CA VAL A 36 -10.00 -13.62 11.53
C VAL A 36 -8.82 -13.22 10.63
N LEU A 37 -8.47 -14.03 9.62
CA LEU A 37 -7.29 -13.82 8.76
C LEU A 37 -7.25 -12.45 8.05
N PRO A 38 -8.35 -11.90 7.50
CA PRO A 38 -8.31 -10.58 6.86
C PRO A 38 -7.94 -9.44 7.82
N ASN A 39 -8.25 -9.58 9.11
CA ASN A 39 -7.95 -8.56 10.12
C ASN A 39 -6.48 -8.55 10.56
N LEU A 40 -5.70 -9.60 10.27
CA LEU A 40 -4.25 -9.62 10.58
C LEU A 40 -3.42 -8.77 9.61
N TYR A 41 -3.97 -8.39 8.46
CA TYR A 41 -3.28 -7.61 7.43
C TYR A 41 -3.78 -6.16 7.33
N ALA A 42 -4.46 -5.67 8.37
CA ALA A 42 -4.88 -4.28 8.41
C ALA A 42 -3.63 -3.38 8.46
N VAL A 43 -3.41 -2.61 7.38
CA VAL A 43 -2.39 -1.57 7.34
C VAL A 43 -2.91 -0.37 8.13
N ASP A 44 -2.07 0.17 9.03
CA ASP A 44 -2.41 1.38 9.77
C ASP A 44 -2.37 2.59 8.81
N VAL A 45 -3.55 3.12 8.51
CA VAL A 45 -3.72 4.31 7.67
C VAL A 45 -3.83 5.54 8.57
N PRO A 46 -2.95 6.55 8.42
CA PRO A 46 -3.06 7.80 9.17
C PRO A 46 -4.43 8.47 9.01
N GLY A 47 -4.92 9.07 10.09
CA GLY A 47 -6.15 9.85 10.10
C GLY A 47 -6.12 11.06 9.16
N ASP A 48 -7.28 11.68 8.96
CA ASP A 48 -7.43 12.82 8.05
C ASP A 48 -6.77 14.12 8.54
N ASP A 49 -6.30 14.13 9.79
CA ASP A 49 -5.47 15.18 10.39
C ASP A 49 -3.98 15.00 10.09
N TYR A 50 -3.60 14.00 9.29
CA TYR A 50 -2.21 13.78 8.89
C TYR A 50 -1.67 14.95 8.07
N MET A 51 -0.47 15.38 8.44
CA MET A 51 0.28 16.44 7.76
C MET A 51 1.53 15.82 7.16
N ILE A 52 1.74 16.00 5.86
CA ILE A 52 3.02 15.60 5.26
C ILE A 52 4.09 16.55 5.81
N PRO A 53 5.07 16.03 6.57
CA PRO A 53 6.05 16.87 7.21
C PRO A 53 6.99 17.49 6.18
N LYS A 54 7.43 18.69 6.48
CA LYS A 54 8.59 19.31 5.85
C LYS A 54 9.84 18.46 6.15
N PRO A 55 10.72 18.21 5.17
CA PRO A 55 12.01 17.59 5.44
C PRO A 55 12.82 18.37 6.49
N GLU A 56 13.39 17.66 7.45
CA GLU A 56 14.24 18.25 8.48
C GLU A 56 15.46 18.95 7.84
N GLY A 57 15.82 20.13 8.35
CA GLY A 57 17.03 20.85 7.93
C GLY A 57 16.95 21.60 6.60
N VAL A 58 15.84 21.55 5.87
CA VAL A 58 15.60 22.39 4.68
C VAL A 58 14.82 23.62 5.08
N GLU A 59 15.18 24.83 4.65
CA GLU A 59 14.26 25.98 4.78
C GLU A 59 13.39 26.11 3.52
N ILE A 60 12.14 25.67 3.62
CA ILE A 60 11.11 25.89 2.59
C ILE A 60 10.14 26.98 3.02
N LYS A 61 9.70 27.76 2.03
CA LYS A 61 8.76 28.89 2.19
C LYS A 61 7.33 28.46 2.49
N ASN A 62 6.96 27.23 2.10
CA ASN A 62 5.61 26.70 2.25
C ASN A 62 5.52 25.83 3.51
N LYS A 63 4.37 25.90 4.19
CA LYS A 63 4.05 25.06 5.35
C LYS A 63 3.82 23.59 4.95
N SER A 64 3.87 22.71 5.95
CA SER A 64 3.38 21.33 5.85
C SER A 64 1.98 21.31 5.25
N LEU A 65 1.70 20.33 4.40
CA LEU A 65 0.43 20.23 3.70
C LEU A 65 -0.47 19.17 4.38
N PRO A 66 -1.77 19.46 4.56
CA PRO A 66 -2.70 18.45 5.04
C PRO A 66 -2.94 17.38 3.97
N PHE A 67 -2.96 16.12 4.38
CA PHE A 67 -3.20 14.99 3.50
C PHE A 67 -4.15 13.99 4.16
N SER A 68 -5.27 13.70 3.49
CA SER A 68 -6.29 12.79 3.97
C SER A 68 -6.31 11.52 3.13
N HIS A 69 -6.02 10.37 3.75
CA HIS A 69 -6.14 9.08 3.10
C HIS A 69 -7.61 8.74 2.80
N SER A 70 -8.57 9.18 3.62
CA SER A 70 -9.99 8.90 3.37
C SER A 70 -10.48 9.49 2.04
N LYS A 71 -9.95 10.65 1.64
CA LYS A 71 -10.23 11.28 0.34
C LYS A 71 -9.57 10.58 -0.85
N HIS A 72 -8.62 9.68 -0.60
CA HIS A 72 -7.92 8.89 -1.60
C HIS A 72 -8.20 7.39 -1.47
N GLY A 73 -9.18 6.99 -0.63
CA GLY A 73 -9.45 5.58 -0.33
C GLY A 73 -10.04 4.77 -1.50
N GLU A 74 -10.38 5.42 -2.62
CA GLU A 74 -10.79 4.76 -3.86
C GLU A 74 -9.59 4.30 -4.71
N TYR A 75 -8.37 4.69 -4.35
CA TYR A 75 -7.13 4.31 -5.06
C TYR A 75 -6.39 3.21 -4.30
N GLU A 76 -5.72 2.33 -5.05
CA GLU A 76 -4.91 1.28 -4.44
C GLU A 76 -3.69 1.90 -3.74
N CYS A 77 -3.28 1.34 -2.60
CA CYS A 77 -2.17 1.90 -1.81
C CYS A 77 -0.89 2.01 -2.65
N THR A 78 -0.68 1.05 -3.56
CA THR A 78 0.48 0.96 -4.46
C THR A 78 0.46 1.99 -5.59
N GLU A 79 -0.63 2.73 -5.80
CA GLU A 79 -0.64 3.85 -6.76
C GLU A 79 0.18 5.04 -6.26
N CYS A 80 0.28 5.20 -4.94
CA CYS A 80 1.09 6.24 -4.30
C CYS A 80 2.35 5.64 -3.65
N HIS A 81 2.19 4.58 -2.87
CA HIS A 81 3.29 3.81 -2.29
C HIS A 81 3.80 2.79 -3.32
N HIS A 82 4.33 3.31 -4.42
CA HIS A 82 4.68 2.55 -5.63
C HIS A 82 5.78 1.50 -5.46
N THR A 83 6.48 1.50 -4.32
CA THR A 83 7.47 0.49 -3.95
C THR A 83 6.97 -0.50 -2.89
N TRP A 84 5.74 -0.34 -2.42
CA TRP A 84 5.14 -1.25 -1.43
C TRP A 84 4.72 -2.55 -2.11
N ASP A 85 5.00 -3.69 -1.47
CA ASP A 85 4.73 -5.02 -2.00
C ASP A 85 3.31 -5.53 -1.64
N GLY A 86 2.50 -4.69 -1.01
CA GLY A 86 1.18 -5.06 -0.50
C GLY A 86 1.21 -5.70 0.89
N ALA A 87 2.38 -5.81 1.51
CA ALA A 87 2.56 -6.40 2.83
C ALA A 87 3.51 -5.58 3.72
N GLY A 88 3.30 -5.65 5.03
CA GLY A 88 4.20 -5.02 6.01
C GLY A 88 4.14 -3.48 6.01
N GLU A 89 5.21 -2.88 6.52
CA GLU A 89 5.27 -1.44 6.81
C GLU A 89 5.51 -0.61 5.54
N ILE A 90 4.75 0.47 5.42
CA ILE A 90 4.89 1.43 4.33
C ILE A 90 5.99 2.44 4.67
N GLN A 91 6.96 2.58 3.77
CA GLN A 91 8.06 3.54 3.91
C GLN A 91 7.62 4.96 3.55
N ALA A 92 8.22 5.95 4.22
CA ALA A 92 8.09 7.34 3.82
C ALA A 92 8.73 7.58 2.44
N CYS A 93 8.14 8.47 1.64
CA CYS A 93 8.65 8.83 0.30
C CYS A 93 10.12 9.27 0.32
N THR A 94 10.53 9.89 1.43
CA THR A 94 11.86 10.50 1.61
C THR A 94 12.79 9.64 2.47
N ALA A 95 12.49 8.35 2.62
CA ALA A 95 13.41 7.39 3.23
C ALA A 95 14.74 7.32 2.46
N ALA A 96 15.82 6.95 3.14
CA ALA A 96 17.14 6.87 2.52
C ALA A 96 17.14 5.93 1.30
N GLY A 97 17.63 6.42 0.16
CA GLY A 97 17.63 5.73 -1.13
C GLY A 97 16.39 5.97 -1.99
N CYS A 98 15.37 6.68 -1.49
CA CYS A 98 14.13 6.97 -2.20
C CYS A 98 14.15 8.40 -2.79
N HIS A 99 13.16 9.23 -2.46
CA HIS A 99 13.08 10.63 -2.85
C HIS A 99 13.76 11.52 -1.80
N ASP A 100 15.03 11.23 -1.53
CA ASP A 100 15.82 11.75 -0.40
C ASP A 100 16.77 12.91 -0.76
N LEU A 101 16.71 13.42 -1.99
CA LEU A 101 17.42 14.64 -2.37
C LEU A 101 16.61 15.85 -1.93
N TYR A 102 16.99 16.43 -0.79
CA TYR A 102 16.23 17.53 -0.16
C TYR A 102 16.54 18.92 -0.69
N VAL A 103 17.79 19.13 -1.13
CA VAL A 103 18.29 20.39 -1.68
C VAL A 103 18.79 20.14 -3.08
N ALA A 104 18.12 20.73 -4.07
CA ALA A 104 18.63 20.76 -5.44
C ALA A 104 19.60 21.94 -5.59
N ALA A 105 20.87 21.63 -5.81
CA ALA A 105 21.96 22.59 -6.00
C ALA A 105 22.07 23.07 -7.45
N THR A 106 21.58 22.26 -8.40
CA THR A 106 21.58 22.57 -9.83
C THR A 106 20.16 22.56 -10.42
N PRO A 107 19.95 23.15 -11.61
CA PRO A 107 18.70 23.00 -12.34
C PRO A 107 18.38 21.56 -12.75
N ASP A 108 19.39 20.71 -12.91
CA ASP A 108 19.17 19.31 -13.28
C ASP A 108 18.75 18.47 -12.07
N ASP A 109 19.22 18.81 -10.87
CA ASP A 109 18.75 18.19 -9.62
C ASP A 109 17.23 18.37 -9.44
N ARG A 110 16.67 19.50 -9.90
CA ARG A 110 15.20 19.75 -9.86
C ARG A 110 14.41 18.79 -10.77
N LYS A 111 15.08 18.19 -11.75
CA LYS A 111 14.49 17.23 -12.69
C LYS A 111 14.73 15.78 -12.25
N ASP A 112 15.62 15.55 -11.30
CA ASP A 112 15.89 14.22 -10.75
C ASP A 112 14.68 13.73 -9.94
N ILE A 113 14.25 12.49 -10.15
CA ILE A 113 13.16 11.88 -9.39
C ILE A 113 13.49 11.73 -7.90
N LYS A 114 14.78 11.71 -7.53
CA LYS A 114 15.18 11.72 -6.12
C LYS A 114 14.84 13.03 -5.42
N PHE A 115 14.63 14.12 -6.18
CA PHE A 115 14.23 15.39 -5.59
C PHE A 115 12.81 15.29 -5.04
N TRP A 116 12.69 15.36 -3.70
CA TRP A 116 11.42 15.13 -3.00
C TRP A 116 10.27 15.98 -3.54
N GLU A 117 10.48 17.29 -3.74
CA GLU A 117 9.46 18.21 -4.23
C GLU A 117 8.94 17.77 -5.61
N LYS A 118 9.83 17.28 -6.48
CA LYS A 118 9.43 16.75 -7.79
C LYS A 118 8.57 15.50 -7.62
N ALA A 119 8.97 14.56 -6.77
CA ALA A 119 8.19 13.35 -6.53
C ALA A 119 6.77 13.65 -6.03
N PHE A 120 6.63 14.55 -5.05
CA PHE A 120 5.31 14.99 -4.55
C PHE A 120 4.51 15.75 -5.62
N HIS A 121 5.12 16.71 -6.32
CA HIS A 121 4.40 17.49 -7.33
C HIS A 121 3.96 16.63 -8.51
N ASP A 122 4.77 15.69 -8.97
CA ASP A 122 4.39 14.78 -10.05
C ASP A 122 3.23 13.87 -9.64
N GLN A 123 3.26 13.30 -8.43
CA GLN A 123 2.18 12.44 -7.93
C GLN A 123 0.89 13.23 -7.71
N CYS A 124 0.93 14.26 -6.85
CA CYS A 124 -0.26 14.95 -6.39
C CYS A 124 -0.85 15.85 -7.48
N ILE A 125 -0.03 16.74 -8.06
CA ILE A 125 -0.52 17.70 -9.06
C ILE A 125 -0.80 16.99 -10.38
N GLY A 126 -0.02 15.94 -10.72
CA GLY A 126 -0.25 15.14 -11.91
C GLY A 126 -1.65 14.52 -11.92
N CYS A 127 -1.94 13.67 -10.93
CA CYS A 127 -3.26 13.03 -10.80
C CYS A 127 -4.39 14.07 -10.74
N HIS A 128 -4.26 15.09 -9.89
CA HIS A 128 -5.32 16.09 -9.77
C HIS A 128 -5.57 16.90 -11.04
N ARG A 129 -4.51 17.17 -11.81
CA ARG A 129 -4.63 17.87 -13.09
C ARG A 129 -5.34 17.00 -14.12
N ASP A 130 -5.03 15.71 -14.15
CA ASP A 130 -5.58 14.81 -15.15
C ASP A 130 -7.06 14.52 -14.88
N LEU A 131 -7.45 14.28 -13.62
CA LEU A 131 -8.86 14.21 -13.21
C LEU A 131 -9.62 15.49 -13.53
N ARG A 132 -9.01 16.68 -13.33
CA ARG A 132 -9.64 17.95 -13.72
C ARG A 132 -9.89 18.04 -15.22
N LYS A 133 -8.95 17.61 -16.05
CA LYS A 133 -9.12 17.60 -17.52
C LYS A 133 -10.29 16.69 -17.92
N GLU A 134 -10.47 15.59 -17.20
CA GLU A 134 -11.58 14.65 -17.35
C GLU A 134 -12.89 15.14 -16.72
N GLN A 135 -12.91 16.34 -16.11
CA GLN A 135 -14.06 16.92 -15.41
C GLN A 135 -14.55 16.04 -14.25
N LYS A 136 -13.66 15.25 -13.65
CA LYS A 136 -13.94 14.44 -12.45
C LYS A 136 -13.69 15.24 -11.17
N PRO A 137 -14.35 14.88 -10.05
CA PRO A 137 -14.00 15.40 -8.74
C PRO A 137 -12.51 15.18 -8.47
N THR A 138 -11.84 16.21 -7.96
CA THR A 138 -10.38 16.17 -7.76
C THR A 138 -9.94 17.19 -6.72
N GLY A 139 -8.75 16.98 -6.17
CA GLY A 139 -8.09 17.92 -5.27
C GLY A 139 -7.43 19.13 -5.98
N PRO A 140 -6.77 19.98 -5.18
CA PRO A 140 -6.15 21.22 -5.64
C PRO A 140 -4.94 20.99 -6.55
N VAL A 141 -4.68 21.97 -7.43
CA VAL A 141 -3.46 22.03 -8.25
C VAL A 141 -2.69 23.34 -8.10
N ALA A 142 -3.31 24.34 -7.48
CA ALA A 142 -2.67 25.60 -7.19
C ALA A 142 -1.86 25.44 -5.90
N CYS A 143 -0.69 26.07 -5.84
CA CYS A 143 0.23 25.94 -4.71
C CYS A 143 -0.46 26.22 -3.36
N THR A 144 -1.28 27.27 -3.29
CA THR A 144 -2.01 27.66 -2.06
C THR A 144 -3.20 26.76 -1.73
N GLY A 145 -3.66 25.95 -2.70
CA GLY A 145 -4.69 24.95 -2.46
C GLY A 145 -4.13 23.72 -1.74
N CYS A 146 -2.88 23.35 -2.01
CA CYS A 146 -2.18 22.26 -1.32
C CYS A 146 -1.44 22.75 -0.06
N HIS A 147 -0.78 23.91 -0.14
CA HIS A 147 -0.07 24.55 0.96
C HIS A 147 -0.87 25.75 1.47
N PRO A 148 -1.86 25.54 2.34
CA PRO A 148 -2.59 26.64 2.94
C PRO A 148 -1.63 27.58 3.70
N LYS A 149 -1.95 28.88 3.67
CA LYS A 149 -1.14 29.89 4.36
C LYS A 149 -1.26 29.80 5.88
N GLU A 150 -2.33 29.17 6.36
CA GLU A 150 -2.65 29.00 7.78
C GLU A 150 -2.54 27.53 8.16
#